data_AF-A0A497NRH4-F1
#
_entry.id   AF-A0A497NRH4-F1
#
_cell.length_a   1.000
_cell.length_b   1.000
_cell.length_c   1.000
_cell.angle_alpha   90.00
_cell.angle_beta   90.00
_cell.angle_gamma   90.00
#
_symmetry.space_group_name_H-M   'P 1'
#
loop_
_entity.id
_entity.type
_entity.pdbx_description
1 polymer ?
#
loop_
_entity_poly.entity_id
_entity_poly.type
_entity_poly.pdbx_seq_one_letter_code
_entity_poly.pdbx_strand_id
1 'polypeptide(L)'
;MEAEDFDEFLLNIAYQTFVLKTSYLDRLGQKEWANTGMENWAQVELILAFPIRDVPVTTIGKREKDCDLIVDNHGVELRCATAPNSSWLLGAIKKHPRAELYLFLSQTNSKLMNELGSYFKENGYAEKHKMLNEKWMVMVIKKKRILMKFGFCGAIRKCTSYGEQEKN
;
A
#
# COMPACT_ATOMS: atom_id res chain seq x y z
N MET A 1 -23.01 -5.21 2.40
CA MET A 1 -21.89 -4.84 1.50
C MET A 1 -20.68 -5.53 2.09
N GLU A 2 -20.22 -6.62 1.46
CA GLU A 2 -18.96 -7.24 1.90
C GLU A 2 -17.88 -6.18 1.80
N ALA A 3 -17.04 -6.04 2.82
CA ALA A 3 -16.04 -5.00 2.87
C ALA A 3 -15.13 -5.16 1.65
N GLU A 4 -15.23 -4.26 0.68
CA GLU A 4 -14.18 -4.09 -0.31
C GLU A 4 -12.89 -3.90 0.48
N ASP A 5 -11.94 -4.80 0.21
CA ASP A 5 -10.61 -4.76 0.76
C ASP A 5 -10.06 -3.35 0.46
N PHE A 6 -9.76 -2.54 1.49
CA PHE A 6 -9.49 -1.09 1.35
C PHE A 6 -8.43 -0.74 0.29
N ASP A 7 -7.52 -1.68 0.01
CA ASP A 7 -6.53 -1.56 -1.05
C ASP A 7 -7.14 -1.55 -2.47
N GLU A 8 -8.21 -2.31 -2.73
CA GLU A 8 -8.97 -2.27 -3.98
C GLU A 8 -9.72 -0.93 -4.12
N PHE A 9 -10.35 -0.47 -3.03
CA PHE A 9 -11.02 0.83 -3.00
C PHE A 9 -10.06 1.98 -3.31
N LEU A 10 -8.89 2.00 -2.65
CA LEU A 10 -7.84 2.99 -2.90
C LEU A 10 -7.34 2.92 -4.36
N LEU A 11 -7.11 1.71 -4.88
CA LEU A 11 -6.69 1.49 -6.26
C LEU A 11 -7.73 2.03 -7.26
N ASN A 12 -9.02 1.82 -6.99
CA ASN A 12 -10.12 2.30 -7.82
C ASN A 12 -10.18 3.83 -7.87
N ILE A 13 -10.06 4.50 -6.72
CA ILE A 13 -10.03 5.97 -6.67
C ILE A 13 -8.82 6.51 -7.42
N ALA A 14 -7.63 5.95 -7.19
CA ALA A 14 -6.42 6.37 -7.90
C ALA A 14 -6.57 6.18 -9.42
N TYR A 15 -7.05 5.01 -9.86
CA TYR A 15 -7.29 4.73 -11.27
C TYR A 15 -8.24 5.74 -11.91
N GLN A 16 -9.42 5.96 -11.32
CA GLN A 16 -10.40 6.91 -11.84
C GLN A 16 -9.86 8.35 -11.87
N THR A 17 -9.03 8.72 -10.89
CA THR A 17 -8.43 10.06 -10.79
C THR A 17 -7.46 10.33 -11.94
N PHE A 18 -6.68 9.33 -12.34
CA PHE A 18 -5.58 9.50 -13.28
C PHE A 18 -5.85 8.99 -14.70
N VAL A 19 -6.79 8.06 -14.92
CA VAL A 19 -7.04 7.48 -16.26
C VAL A 19 -7.47 8.53 -17.28
N LEU A 20 -8.25 9.53 -16.85
CA LEU A 20 -8.67 10.66 -17.70
C LEU A 20 -7.57 11.71 -17.89
N LYS A 21 -6.43 11.56 -17.21
CA LYS A 21 -5.32 12.51 -17.21
C LYS A 21 -4.03 11.97 -17.85
N THR A 22 -4.13 10.85 -18.58
CA THR A 22 -2.97 10.19 -19.21
C THR A 22 -2.18 11.09 -20.16
N SER A 23 -2.82 12.05 -20.84
CA SER A 23 -2.12 13.06 -21.66
C SER A 23 -1.23 14.00 -20.84
N TYR A 24 -1.65 14.38 -19.61
CA TYR A 24 -0.82 15.14 -18.68
C TYR A 24 0.34 14.30 -18.17
N LEU A 25 0.08 13.03 -17.82
CA LEU A 25 1.11 12.10 -17.39
C LEU A 25 2.18 11.92 -18.48
N ASP A 26 1.79 11.72 -19.73
CA ASP A 26 2.73 11.57 -20.84
C ASP A 26 3.58 12.82 -21.06
N ARG A 27 3.01 14.01 -20.86
CA ARG A 27 3.76 15.28 -20.94
C ARG A 27 4.72 15.45 -19.77
N LEU A 28 4.28 15.16 -18.54
CA LEU A 28 5.12 15.19 -17.33
C LEU A 28 6.19 14.09 -17.34
N GLY A 29 5.98 13.02 -18.12
CA GLY A 29 6.92 11.96 -18.41
C GLY A 29 8.09 12.35 -19.31
N GLN A 30 8.02 13.51 -19.98
CA GLN A 30 9.07 13.97 -20.88
C GLN A 30 10.26 14.53 -20.08
N LYS A 31 11.47 14.36 -20.62
CA LYS A 31 12.75 14.68 -19.95
C LYS A 31 12.82 16.08 -19.33
N GLU A 32 12.17 17.06 -19.94
CA GLU A 32 12.12 18.45 -19.48
C GLU A 32 11.32 18.65 -18.19
N TRP A 33 10.33 17.79 -17.94
CA TRP A 33 9.39 17.87 -16.81
C TRP A 33 9.54 16.70 -15.85
N ALA A 34 10.34 15.69 -16.22
CA ALA A 34 10.54 14.47 -15.47
C ALA A 34 10.92 14.79 -14.01
N ASN A 35 10.20 14.14 -13.09
CA ASN A 35 10.38 14.24 -11.64
C ASN A 35 10.24 15.64 -11.00
N THR A 36 9.85 16.68 -11.76
CA THR A 36 9.65 18.02 -11.18
C THR A 36 8.24 18.16 -10.65
N GLY A 37 8.07 18.14 -9.32
CA GLY A 37 6.79 18.40 -8.66
C GLY A 37 5.69 17.35 -8.89
N MET A 38 6.00 16.26 -9.61
CA MET A 38 5.04 15.24 -10.01
C MET A 38 4.37 14.55 -8.82
N GLU A 39 5.13 14.22 -7.78
CA GLU A 39 4.60 13.57 -6.58
C GLU A 39 3.64 14.50 -5.83
N ASN A 40 3.99 15.78 -5.70
CA ASN A 40 3.11 16.79 -5.11
C ASN A 40 1.83 16.98 -5.94
N TRP A 41 1.93 17.02 -7.27
CA TRP A 41 0.75 17.12 -8.13
C TRP A 41 -0.17 15.91 -7.96
N ALA A 42 0.38 14.69 -7.99
CA ALA A 42 -0.39 13.47 -7.78
C ALA A 42 -1.06 13.44 -6.40
N GLN A 43 -0.35 13.90 -5.36
CA GLN A 43 -0.90 14.02 -4.01
C GLN A 43 -2.08 15.01 -3.97
N VAL A 44 -1.96 16.19 -4.59
CA VAL A 44 -3.04 17.18 -4.65
C VAL A 44 -4.25 16.63 -5.40
N GLU A 45 -4.05 15.97 -6.55
CA GLU A 45 -5.13 15.34 -7.31
C GLU A 45 -5.89 14.31 -6.46
N LEU A 46 -5.19 13.49 -5.68
CA LEU A 46 -5.80 12.52 -4.77
C LEU A 46 -6.54 13.22 -3.61
N ILE A 47 -5.94 14.24 -2.98
CA ILE A 47 -6.59 15.02 -1.91
C ILE A 47 -7.90 15.63 -2.39
N LEU A 48 -7.99 16.07 -3.65
CA LEU A 48 -9.24 16.57 -4.22
C LEU A 48 -10.22 15.45 -4.60
N ALA A 49 -9.71 14.31 -5.06
CA ALA A 49 -10.53 13.18 -5.48
C ALA A 49 -11.29 12.49 -4.34
N PHE A 50 -10.72 12.46 -3.13
CA PHE A 50 -11.33 11.79 -1.97
C PHE A 50 -12.60 12.51 -1.46
N PRO A 51 -12.62 13.83 -1.18
CA PRO A 51 -13.81 14.54 -0.72
C PRO A 51 -14.96 14.51 -1.73
N ILE A 52 -14.67 14.51 -3.04
CA ILE A 52 -15.70 14.39 -4.10
C ILE A 52 -16.45 13.05 -4.02
N ARG A 53 -15.85 12.04 -3.38
CA ARG A 53 -16.40 10.70 -3.18
C ARG A 53 -16.81 10.45 -1.73
N ASP A 54 -16.96 11.51 -0.94
CA ASP A 54 -17.28 11.44 0.50
C ASP A 54 -16.29 10.59 1.32
N VAL A 55 -15.01 10.56 0.89
CA VAL A 55 -13.94 9.84 1.58
C VAL A 55 -13.13 10.79 2.44
N PRO A 56 -13.03 10.58 3.77
CA PRO A 56 -12.19 11.39 4.63
C PRO A 56 -10.72 11.26 4.24
N VAL A 57 -10.05 12.41 4.03
CA VAL A 57 -8.61 12.48 3.81
C VAL A 57 -8.00 13.60 4.65
N THR A 58 -6.82 13.36 5.22
CA THR A 58 -6.05 14.39 5.93
C THR A 58 -4.55 14.19 5.78
N THR A 59 -3.80 15.28 5.94
CA THR A 59 -2.33 15.28 6.04
C THR A 59 -1.86 15.54 7.47
N ILE A 60 -2.77 15.83 8.40
CA ILE A 60 -2.49 16.02 9.82
C ILE A 60 -2.25 14.66 10.48
N GLY A 61 -1.27 14.55 11.38
CA GLY A 61 -0.97 13.31 12.11
C GLY A 61 -0.10 12.30 11.34
N LYS A 62 0.25 12.58 10.07
CA LYS A 62 0.98 11.65 9.19
C LYS A 62 2.38 11.23 9.69
N ARG A 63 3.01 12.01 10.57
CA ARG A 63 4.31 11.68 11.20
C ARG A 63 4.27 10.41 12.06
N GLU A 64 3.11 10.10 12.63
CA GLU A 64 2.94 8.89 13.45
C GLU A 64 2.92 7.62 12.60
N LYS A 65 2.32 7.72 11.41
CA LYS A 65 2.17 6.61 10.46
C LYS A 65 3.27 6.54 9.41
N ASP A 66 4.12 7.56 9.36
CA ASP A 66 5.20 7.67 8.38
C ASP A 66 4.66 7.59 6.95
N CYS A 67 3.67 8.44 6.65
CA CYS A 67 2.95 8.40 5.38
C CYS A 67 2.70 9.80 4.83
N ASP A 68 2.19 9.89 3.61
CA ASP A 68 1.84 11.16 2.96
C ASP A 68 0.41 11.60 3.24
N LEU A 69 -0.51 10.63 3.28
CA LEU A 69 -1.94 10.82 3.46
C LEU A 69 -2.48 9.87 4.54
N ILE A 70 -3.51 10.31 5.24
CA ILE A 70 -4.38 9.43 6.03
C ILE A 70 -5.74 9.45 5.33
N VAL A 71 -6.13 8.30 4.76
CA VAL A 71 -7.38 8.13 4.00
C VAL A 71 -8.25 7.14 4.74
N ASP A 72 -9.43 7.54 5.18
CA ASP A 72 -10.34 6.72 6.00
C ASP A 72 -9.61 5.98 7.13
N ASN A 73 -8.81 6.73 7.90
CA ASN A 73 -7.96 6.24 8.98
C ASN A 73 -6.81 5.30 8.58
N HIS A 74 -6.54 5.06 7.29
CA HIS A 74 -5.39 4.29 6.82
C HIS A 74 -4.22 5.20 6.40
N GLY A 75 -3.02 4.92 6.89
CA GLY A 75 -1.79 5.62 6.46
C GLY A 75 -1.32 5.17 5.07
N VAL A 76 -1.32 6.08 4.11
CA VAL A 76 -0.95 5.83 2.71
C VAL A 76 0.30 6.65 2.34
N GLU A 77 1.38 5.95 2.01
CA GLU A 77 2.61 6.56 1.46
C GLU A 77 2.54 6.61 -0.07
N LEU A 78 2.88 7.76 -0.65
CA LEU A 78 2.81 7.96 -2.10
C LEU A 78 4.20 7.92 -2.72
N ARG A 79 4.30 7.33 -3.91
CA ARG A 79 5.43 7.61 -4.81
C ARG A 79 4.97 7.81 -6.22
N CYS A 80 5.58 8.80 -6.86
CA CYS A 80 5.45 8.97 -8.29
C CYS A 80 6.79 8.84 -9.00
N ALA A 81 6.85 8.08 -10.09
CA ALA A 81 8.04 7.96 -10.92
C ALA A 81 7.68 8.19 -12.39
N THR A 82 8.28 9.22 -12.99
CA THR A 82 8.04 9.57 -14.41
C THR A 82 8.86 8.70 -15.37
N ALA A 83 9.64 7.76 -14.85
CA ALA A 83 10.37 6.74 -15.59
C ALA A 83 10.29 5.41 -14.83
N PRO A 84 10.41 4.25 -15.51
CA PRO A 84 10.42 2.96 -14.83
C PRO A 84 11.61 2.82 -13.87
N ASN A 85 11.39 3.06 -12.57
CA ASN A 85 12.45 3.15 -11.57
C ASN A 85 12.08 2.40 -10.28
N SER A 86 12.45 1.11 -10.22
CA SER A 86 12.20 0.24 -9.07
C SER A 86 12.87 0.77 -7.80
N SER A 87 14.11 1.25 -7.90
CA SER A 87 14.88 1.76 -6.75
C SER A 87 14.15 2.92 -6.06
N TRP A 88 13.57 3.84 -6.83
CA TRP A 88 12.79 4.95 -6.30
C TRP A 88 11.52 4.49 -5.59
N LEU A 89 10.74 3.61 -6.23
CA LEU A 89 9.49 3.08 -5.69
C LEU A 89 9.73 2.25 -4.42
N LEU A 90 10.70 1.32 -4.46
CA LEU A 90 11.09 0.51 -3.29
C LEU A 90 11.74 1.34 -2.18
N GLY A 91 12.28 2.52 -2.53
CA GLY A 91 12.78 3.49 -1.57
C GLY A 91 11.72 3.96 -0.58
N ALA A 92 10.46 4.09 -0.99
CA ALA A 92 9.36 4.42 -0.06
C ALA A 92 9.19 3.36 1.01
N ILE A 93 9.15 2.08 0.63
CA ILE A 93 8.95 0.98 1.56
C ILE A 93 10.04 0.94 2.64
N LYS A 94 11.28 1.27 2.26
CA LYS A 94 12.42 1.29 3.19
C LYS A 94 12.43 2.52 4.09
N LYS A 95 12.08 3.69 3.54
CA LYS A 95 12.08 4.97 4.26
C LYS A 95 10.87 5.12 5.19
N HIS A 96 9.74 4.52 4.81
CA HIS A 96 8.44 4.70 5.43
C HIS A 96 7.82 3.37 5.86
N PRO A 97 8.51 2.53 6.65
CA PRO A 97 8.10 1.16 6.93
C PRO A 97 6.81 1.04 7.74
N ARG A 98 6.33 2.14 8.35
CA ARG A 98 5.11 2.18 9.16
C ARG A 98 3.85 2.51 8.36
N ALA A 99 3.98 2.89 7.08
CA ALA A 99 2.83 3.10 6.21
C ALA A 99 2.01 1.80 6.09
N GLU A 100 0.70 1.91 6.17
CA GLU A 100 -0.20 0.75 6.07
C GLU A 100 -0.33 0.29 4.62
N LEU A 101 -0.36 1.24 3.69
CA LEU A 101 -0.36 1.02 2.26
C LEU A 101 0.64 1.94 1.56
N TYR A 102 1.12 1.50 0.41
CA TYR A 102 1.87 2.31 -0.53
C TYR A 102 1.06 2.43 -1.82
N LEU A 103 0.92 3.63 -2.34
CA LEU A 103 0.26 3.90 -3.62
C LEU A 103 1.28 4.50 -4.59
N PHE A 104 1.56 3.76 -5.66
CA PHE A 104 2.49 4.15 -6.71
C PHE A 104 1.76 4.61 -7.96
N LEU A 105 2.18 5.73 -8.52
CA LEU A 105 1.86 6.19 -9.87
C LEU A 105 3.16 6.18 -10.67
N SER A 106 3.29 5.32 -11.68
CA SER A 106 4.58 5.15 -12.35
C SER A 106 4.44 4.83 -13.82
N GLN A 107 5.39 5.32 -14.62
CA GLN A 107 5.69 4.64 -15.87
C GLN A 107 6.20 3.22 -15.59
N THR A 108 5.86 2.28 -16.46
CA THR A 108 6.17 0.87 -16.28
C THR A 108 6.73 0.23 -17.54
N ASN A 109 7.44 -0.87 -17.33
CA ASN A 109 7.91 -1.79 -18.36
C ASN A 109 8.08 -3.18 -17.72
N SER A 110 8.36 -4.19 -18.55
CA SER A 110 8.53 -5.58 -18.07
C SER A 110 9.64 -5.72 -17.03
N LYS A 111 10.76 -5.01 -17.20
CA LYS A 111 11.87 -5.00 -16.24
C LYS A 111 11.42 -4.52 -14.86
N LEU A 112 10.74 -3.37 -14.79
CA LEU A 112 10.21 -2.81 -13.55
C LEU A 112 9.25 -3.80 -12.86
N MET A 113 8.30 -4.35 -13.61
CA MET A 113 7.31 -5.27 -13.05
C MET A 113 7.95 -6.53 -12.47
N ASN A 114 8.97 -7.07 -13.13
CA ASN A 114 9.71 -8.23 -12.64
C ASN A 114 10.49 -7.92 -11.36
N GLU A 115 11.18 -6.77 -11.30
CA GLU A 115 11.93 -6.34 -10.13
C GLU A 115 11.00 -6.10 -8.92
N LEU A 116 9.88 -5.39 -9.13
CA LEU A 116 8.90 -5.13 -8.09
C LEU A 116 8.24 -6.43 -7.60
N GLY A 117 7.78 -7.29 -8.53
CA GLY A 117 7.12 -8.55 -8.20
C GLY A 117 8.02 -9.51 -7.42
N SER A 118 9.31 -9.59 -7.79
CA SER A 118 10.30 -10.40 -7.05
C SER A 118 10.47 -9.89 -5.62
N TYR A 119 10.66 -8.57 -5.47
CA TYR A 119 10.81 -7.94 -4.15
C TYR A 119 9.55 -8.15 -3.27
N PHE A 120 8.35 -7.93 -3.81
CA PHE A 120 7.11 -8.07 -3.04
C PHE A 120 6.88 -9.51 -2.59
N LYS A 121 7.14 -10.48 -3.47
CA LYS A 121 7.03 -11.90 -3.13
C LYS A 121 7.99 -12.30 -2.00
N GLU A 122 9.27 -11.94 -2.12
CA GLU A 122 10.31 -12.25 -1.14
C GLU A 122 10.05 -11.58 0.21
N ASN A 123 9.48 -10.38 0.20
CA ASN A 123 9.25 -9.60 1.41
C ASN A 123 7.82 -9.69 1.94
N GLY A 124 6.99 -10.61 1.43
CA GLY A 124 5.64 -10.83 1.96
C GLY A 124 4.71 -9.63 1.80
N TYR A 125 4.80 -8.92 0.68
CA TYR A 125 3.81 -7.91 0.27
C TYR A 125 2.75 -8.55 -0.63
N ALA A 126 1.59 -7.91 -0.66
CA ALA A 126 0.54 -8.11 -1.66
C ALA A 126 0.42 -6.82 -2.47
N GLU A 127 0.27 -6.98 -3.78
CA GLU A 127 0.23 -5.92 -4.76
C GLU A 127 -1.00 -6.06 -5.66
N LYS A 128 -1.63 -4.92 -5.96
CA LYS A 128 -2.74 -4.79 -6.93
C LYS A 128 -2.41 -3.63 -7.84
N HIS A 129 -2.66 -3.72 -9.14
CA HIS A 129 -2.37 -2.64 -10.07
C HIS A 129 -3.38 -2.54 -11.21
N LYS A 130 -3.51 -1.32 -11.78
CA LYS A 130 -4.29 -1.03 -12.98
C LYS A 130 -3.46 -0.19 -13.94
N MET A 131 -3.47 -0.58 -15.21
CA MET A 131 -2.85 0.19 -16.29
C MET A 131 -3.73 1.37 -16.65
N LEU A 132 -3.16 2.58 -16.66
CA LEU A 132 -3.85 3.80 -17.11
C LEU A 132 -3.79 3.93 -18.64
N ASN A 133 -2.68 3.50 -19.24
CA ASN A 133 -2.46 3.34 -20.68
C ASN A 133 -1.31 2.31 -20.88
N GLU A 134 -0.72 2.23 -22.07
CA GLU A 134 0.39 1.31 -22.37
C GLU A 134 1.67 1.56 -21.53
N LYS A 135 1.82 2.76 -20.97
CA LYS A 135 3.04 3.21 -20.29
C LYS A 135 2.87 3.40 -18.79
N TRP A 136 1.70 3.80 -18.33
CA TRP A 136 1.46 4.23 -16.97
C TRP A 136 0.59 3.26 -16.19
N MET A 137 0.91 3.11 -14.91
CA MET A 137 0.13 2.30 -13.99
C MET A 137 -0.10 3.02 -12.66
N VAL A 138 -1.18 2.65 -12.00
CA VAL A 138 -1.36 2.82 -10.56
C VAL A 138 -1.23 1.46 -9.88
N MET A 139 -0.58 1.43 -8.72
CA MET A 139 -0.35 0.21 -7.96
C MET A 139 -0.51 0.47 -6.47
N VAL A 140 -1.24 -0.39 -5.78
CA VAL A 140 -1.34 -0.40 -4.32
C VAL A 140 -0.58 -1.61 -3.78
N ILE A 141 0.22 -1.38 -2.74
CA ILE A 141 1.05 -2.39 -2.08
C ILE A 141 0.72 -2.39 -0.59
N LYS A 142 0.55 -3.57 -0.01
CA LYS A 142 0.23 -3.78 1.40
C LYS A 142 1.05 -4.93 1.97
N LYS A 143 1.58 -4.78 3.18
CA LYS A 143 2.27 -5.89 3.86
C LYS A 143 1.25 -6.97 4.22
N LYS A 144 1.51 -8.23 3.87
CA LYS A 144 0.68 -9.36 4.33
C LYS A 144 0.81 -9.44 5.85
N ARG A 145 -0.31 -9.35 6.58
CA ARG A 145 -0.31 -9.66 8.01
C ARG A 145 -0.06 -11.16 8.13
N ILE A 146 1.10 -11.53 8.65
CA ILE A 146 1.34 -12.91 9.05
C ILE A 146 0.43 -13.14 10.25
N LEU A 147 -0.68 -13.86 10.04
CA LEU A 147 -1.43 -14.46 11.13
C LEU A 147 -0.47 -15.44 11.81
N MET A 148 0.22 -14.98 12.85
CA MET A 148 0.82 -15.92 13.79
C MET A 148 -0.36 -16.72 14.36
N LYS A 149 -0.53 -17.96 13.89
CA LYS A 149 -1.29 -18.95 14.63
C LYS A 149 -0.52 -19.14 15.94
N PHE A 150 -0.92 -18.43 16.98
CA PHE A 150 -0.54 -18.79 18.34
C PHE A 150 -1.07 -20.21 18.54
N GLY A 151 -0.17 -21.19 18.45
CA GLY A 151 -0.44 -22.54 18.88
C GLY A 151 -0.71 -22.45 20.38
N PHE A 152 -1.98 -22.53 20.78
CA PHE A 152 -2.33 -22.87 22.15
C PHE A 152 -1.71 -24.23 22.44
N CYS A 153 -0.54 -24.24 23.08
CA CYS A 153 0.01 -25.43 23.68
C CYS A 153 -0.85 -25.71 24.92
N GLY A 154 -1.97 -26.40 24.71
CA GLY A 154 -2.83 -26.91 25.76
C GLY A 154 -2.10 -28.01 26.53
N ALA A 155 -1.20 -27.62 27.43
CA ALA A 155 -0.73 -28.50 28.48
C ALA A 155 -1.86 -28.63 29.52
N ILE A 156 -2.87 -29.45 29.21
CA ILE A 156 -3.79 -29.98 30.20
C ILE A 156 -2.95 -30.87 31.11
N ARG A 157 -2.55 -30.33 32.26
CA ARG A 157 -2.02 -31.15 33.36
C ARG A 157 -3.13 -32.12 33.77
N LYS A 158 -3.01 -33.38 33.34
CA LYS A 158 -3.64 -34.52 34.02
C LYS A 158 -3.02 -34.60 35.41
N CYS A 159 -3.69 -34.07 36.43
CA CYS A 159 -3.52 -34.56 37.79
C CYS A 159 -4.42 -35.78 37.94
N THR A 160 -3.82 -36.96 37.77
CA THR A 160 -4.39 -38.25 38.13
C THR A 160 -4.55 -38.34 39.64
N SER A 161 -5.73 -38.76 40.06
CA SER A 161 -6.08 -39.27 41.38
C SER A 161 -5.12 -40.37 41.85
N TYR A 162 -4.69 -40.28 43.11
CA TYR A 162 -4.44 -41.46 43.95
C TYR A 162 -5.01 -41.15 45.34
N GLY A 163 -5.89 -42.04 45.80
CA GLY A 163 -6.47 -42.00 47.13
C GLY A 163 -5.57 -42.64 48.18
N GLU A 164 -6.21 -42.97 49.31
CA GLU A 164 -5.69 -43.46 50.60
C GLU A 164 -5.24 -42.35 51.56
N GLN A 165 -5.64 -42.29 52.83
CA GLN A 165 -6.28 -43.26 53.70
C GLN A 165 -6.89 -42.53 54.92
N GLU A 166 -7.96 -43.09 55.48
CA GLU A 166 -8.49 -42.80 56.82
C GLU A 166 -7.38 -42.93 57.89
N LYS A 167 -7.42 -42.06 58.93
CA LYS A 167 -7.43 -42.47 60.35
C LYS A 167 -7.51 -41.29 61.33
N ASN A 168 -8.42 -41.52 62.30
CA ASN A 168 -8.65 -40.91 63.62
C ASN A 168 -9.53 -39.67 63.70
#